data_AF-A0A9Q9HP45-F1
#
_entry.id   AF-A0A9Q9HP45-F1
#
_cell.length_a   1.000
_cell.length_b   1.000
_cell.length_c   1.000
_cell.angle_alpha   90.00
_cell.angle_beta   90.00
_cell.angle_gamma   90.00
#
_symmetry.space_group_name_H-M   'P 1'
#
loop_
_entity.id
_entity.type
_entity.pdbx_description
1 polymer ?
#
loop_
_entity_poly.entity_id
_entity_poly.type
_entity_poly.pdbx_seq_one_letter_code
_entity_poly.pdbx_strand_id
1 'polypeptide(L)' 'MMQVDLNLGLTWASVITAIFAAFFWLWASRIRIPDLEDSVIGSAFSPMQKASKLNAYAAGFAGVSALLQAALMMLSE' A
#
# COMPACT_ATOMS: atom_id res chain seq x y z
N MET A 1 -27.31 9.95 -14.41
CA MET A 1 -26.11 9.47 -15.13
C MET A 1 -24.83 9.90 -14.43
N MET A 2 -24.55 11.22 -14.33
CA MET A 2 -23.30 11.73 -13.76
C MET A 2 -22.87 11.15 -12.39
N GLN A 3 -23.80 10.93 -11.45
CA GLN A 3 -23.48 10.36 -10.13
C GLN A 3 -23.10 8.85 -10.21
N VAL A 4 -23.72 8.11 -11.12
CA VAL A 4 -23.39 6.68 -11.35
C VAL A 4 -22.00 6.56 -11.97
N ASP A 5 -21.68 7.41 -12.94
CA ASP A 5 -20.37 7.45 -13.58
C ASP A 5 -19.26 7.85 -12.60
N LEU A 6 -19.56 8.77 -11.67
CA LEU A 6 -18.64 9.22 -10.62
C LEU A 6 -18.36 8.09 -9.60
N ASN A 7 -19.40 7.39 -9.15
CA ASN A 7 -19.27 6.25 -8.24
C ASN A 7 -18.48 5.10 -8.87
N LEU A 8 -18.72 4.82 -10.15
CA LEU A 8 -17.97 3.82 -10.89
C LEU A 8 -16.49 4.22 -11.00
N GLY A 9 -16.19 5.47 -11.33
CA GLY A 9 -14.83 6.01 -11.42
C GLY A 9 -14.07 5.94 -10.09
N LEU A 10 -14.70 6.35 -8.99
CA LEU A 10 -14.14 6.28 -7.64
C LEU A 10 -13.89 4.84 -7.18
N THR A 11 -14.80 3.91 -7.50
CA THR A 11 -14.62 2.48 -7.20
C THR A 11 -13.39 1.93 -7.91
N TRP A 12 -13.24 2.20 -9.21
CA TRP A 12 -12.06 1.76 -9.96
C TRP A 12 -10.76 2.40 -9.45
N ALA A 13 -10.78 3.69 -9.11
CA ALA A 13 -9.62 4.37 -8.53
C ALA A 13 -9.18 3.74 -7.19
N SER A 14 -10.15 3.37 -6.35
CA SER A 14 -9.90 2.67 -5.08
C SER A 14 -9.32 1.27 -5.31
N VAL A 15 -9.87 0.50 -6.26
CA VAL A 15 -9.35 -0.84 -6.60
C VAL A 15 -7.92 -0.77 -7.10
N ILE A 16 -7.61 0.18 -8.00
CA ILE A 16 -6.25 0.35 -8.54
C ILE A 16 -5.26 0.69 -7.43
N THR A 17 -5.62 1.60 -6.52
CA THR A 17 -4.74 1.99 -5.41
C THR A 17 -4.55 0.83 -4.40
N ALA A 18 -5.57 0.03 -4.14
CA ALA A 18 -5.45 -1.20 -3.35
C ALA A 18 -4.52 -2.24 -3.99
N ILE A 19 -4.59 -2.43 -5.32
CA ILE A 19 -3.69 -3.32 -6.05
C ILE A 19 -2.23 -2.86 -5.93
N PHE A 20 -1.97 -1.55 -6.05
CA PHE A 20 -0.63 -1.00 -5.84
C PHE A 20 -0.13 -1.25 -4.41
N ALA A 21 -0.97 -1.05 -3.39
CA ALA A 21 -0.60 -1.34 -2.01
C ALA A 21 -0.21 -2.82 -1.82
N ALA A 22 -1.02 -3.74 -2.35
CA ALA A 22 -0.74 -5.18 -2.31
C ALA A 22 0.57 -5.53 -3.04
N PHE A 23 0.84 -4.90 -4.19
CA PHE A 23 2.09 -5.08 -4.92
C PHE A 23 3.31 -4.63 -4.11
N PHE A 24 3.24 -3.46 -3.44
CA PHE A 24 4.33 -2.99 -2.58
C PHE A 24 4.56 -3.89 -1.36
N TRP A 25 3.50 -4.45 -0.75
CA TRP A 25 3.64 -5.45 0.31
C TRP A 25 4.25 -6.76 -0.18
N LEU A 26 3.86 -7.23 -1.37
CA LEU A 26 4.41 -8.44 -1.97
C LEU A 26 5.88 -8.25 -2.36
N TRP A 27 6.26 -7.04 -2.79
CA TRP A 27 7.66 -6.69 -2.99
C TRP A 27 8.42 -6.65 -1.66
N ALA A 28 7.86 -6.03 -0.63
CA ALA A 28 8.48 -5.97 0.70
C ALA A 28 8.75 -7.37 1.27
N SER A 29 7.84 -8.33 1.06
CA SER A 29 8.01 -9.72 1.54
C SER A 29 9.12 -10.48 0.82
N ARG A 30 9.53 -10.05 -0.39
CA ARG A 30 10.68 -10.61 -1.11
C ARG A 30 12.03 -10.14 -0.58
N ILE A 31 12.06 -9.10 0.26
CA ILE A 31 13.29 -8.68 0.93
C ILE A 31 13.57 -9.65 2.07
N ARG A 32 14.54 -10.55 1.86
CA ARG A 32 15.06 -11.40 2.94
C ARG A 32 15.80 -10.51 3.94
N ILE A 33 15.27 -10.44 5.15
CA ILE A 33 15.97 -9.86 6.30
C ILE A 33 16.94 -10.94 6.78
N PRO A 34 18.27 -10.72 6.71
CA PRO A 34 19.22 -11.66 7.29
C PRO A 34 18.96 -11.79 8.80
N ASP A 35 19.06 -13.00 9.33
CA ASP A 35 18.86 -13.24 10.76
C ASP A 35 19.81 -12.35 11.57
N LEU A 36 19.26 -11.74 12.64
CA LEU A 36 19.96 -10.79 13.49
C LEU A 36 21.21 -11.38 14.18
N GLU A 37 21.34 -12.71 14.20
CA GLU A 37 22.50 -13.43 14.74
C GLU A 37 23.73 -13.38 13.82
N ASP A 38 23.57 -13.20 12.51
CA ASP A 38 24.68 -13.26 11.53
C ASP A 38 25.09 -11.87 10.99
N SER A 39 24.28 -10.84 11.24
CA SER A 39 24.56 -9.50 10.73
C SER A 39 25.29 -8.65 11.76
N VAL A 40 26.61 -8.54 11.60
CA VAL A 40 27.42 -7.47 12.21
C VAL A 40 26.65 -6.15 12.06
N ILE A 41 26.34 -5.52 13.19
CA ILE A 41 25.38 -4.44 13.51
C ILE A 41 25.15 -3.30 12.46
N GLY A 42 25.93 -3.21 11.39
CA GLY A 42 25.73 -2.29 10.27
C GLY A 42 25.09 -2.88 8.99
N SER A 43 25.12 -4.20 8.73
CA SER A 43 24.74 -4.76 7.41
C SER A 43 23.24 -5.08 7.26
N ALA A 44 22.56 -5.50 8.34
CA ALA A 44 21.10 -5.76 8.34
C ALA A 44 20.23 -4.49 8.33
N PHE A 45 20.81 -3.33 8.67
CA PHE A 45 20.09 -2.07 8.65
C PHE A 45 19.65 -1.68 7.23
N SER A 46 20.43 -2.04 6.21
CA SER A 46 20.14 -1.70 4.82
C SER A 46 18.92 -2.45 4.21
N PRO A 47 18.74 -3.77 4.37
CA PRO A 47 17.53 -4.46 3.94
C PRO A 47 16.30 -4.09 4.80
N MET A 48 16.44 -3.90 6.11
CA MET A 48 15.32 -3.44 6.96
C MET A 48 14.82 -2.05 6.55
N GLN A 49 15.71 -1.10 6.26
CA GLN A 49 15.32 0.22 5.77
C GLN A 49 14.60 0.16 4.42
N LYS A 50 15.03 -0.74 3.51
CA LYS A 50 14.35 -0.94 2.22
C LYS A 50 12.95 -1.53 2.40
N ALA A 51 12.79 -2.54 3.25
CA ALA A 51 11.48 -3.11 3.57
C ALA A 51 10.56 -2.11 4.25
N SER A 52 11.09 -1.30 5.18
CA SER A 52 10.35 -0.23 5.85
C SER A 52 9.83 0.83 4.87
N LYS A 53 10.67 1.29 3.92
CA LYS A 53 10.23 2.22 2.87
C LYS A 53 9.14 1.63 1.98
N LEU A 54 9.26 0.37 1.56
CA LEU A 54 8.23 -0.29 0.76
C LEU A 54 6.92 -0.45 1.53
N ASN A 55 6.96 -0.77 2.82
CA ASN A 55 5.78 -0.81 3.67
C ASN A 55 5.14 0.58 3.86
N ALA A 56 5.93 1.64 3.94
CA ALA A 56 5.41 3.01 3.99
C ALA A 56 4.69 3.40 2.69
N TYR A 57 5.23 3.03 1.52
CA TYR A 57 4.53 3.20 0.25
C TYR A 57 3.24 2.39 0.20
N ALA A 58 3.27 1.11 0.58
CA ALA A 58 2.09 0.26 0.65
C ALA A 58 1.00 0.86 1.55
N ALA A 59 1.37 1.35 2.73
CA ALA A 59 0.46 2.00 3.67
C ALA A 59 -0.14 3.30 3.09
N GLY A 60 0.65 4.09 2.36
CA GLY A 60 0.16 5.28 1.66
C GLY A 60 -0.90 4.94 0.63
N PHE A 61 -0.64 3.95 -0.24
CA PHE A 61 -1.61 3.51 -1.24
C PHE A 61 -2.87 2.87 -0.63
N ALA A 62 -2.71 2.10 0.44
CA ALA A 62 -3.84 1.54 1.19
C ALA A 62 -4.70 2.64 1.84
N GLY A 63 -4.05 3.68 2.38
CA GLY A 63 -4.73 4.84 2.96
C GLY A 63 -5.52 5.63 1.93
N VAL A 64 -4.95 5.87 0.74
CA VAL A 64 -5.66 6.55 -0.36
C VAL A 64 -6.86 5.72 -0.84
N SER A 65 -6.70 4.40 -0.96
CA SER A 65 -7.81 3.49 -1.28
C SER A 65 -8.93 3.57 -0.25
N ALA A 66 -8.59 3.52 1.06
CA ALA A 66 -9.57 3.64 2.13
C ALA A 66 -10.30 4.99 2.12
N LEU A 67 -9.60 6.09 1.84
CA LEU A 67 -10.20 7.43 1.71
C LEU A 67 -11.16 7.52 0.52
N LEU A 68 -10.78 6.98 -0.64
CA LEU A 68 -11.66 6.92 -1.81
C LEU A 68 -12.92 6.11 -1.51
N GLN A 69 -12.78 5.02 -0.76
CA GLN A 69 -13.92 4.18 -0.40
C GLN A 69 -14.83 4.82 0.65
N ALA A 70 -14.26 5.53 1.63
CA ALA A 70 -15.02 6.33 2.58
C ALA A 70 -15.79 7.48 1.90
N ALA A 71 -15.16 8.18 0.95
CA ALA A 71 -15.82 9.21 0.16
C ALA A 71 -16.97 8.65 -0.67
N LEU A 72 -16.81 7.45 -1.24
CA LEU A 72 -17.87 6.77 -1.98
C LEU A 72 -19.06 6.40 -1.07
N MET A 73 -18.80 5.93 0.16
CA MET A 73 -19.86 5.64 1.13
C MET A 73 -20.68 6.91 1.46
N MET A 74 -20.01 8.04 1.72
CA MET A 74 -20.67 9.32 2.00
C MET A 74 -21.48 9.87 0.82
N LEU A 75 -21.06 9.59 -0.42
CA LEU A 75 -21.76 10.00 -1.65
C LEU A 75 -22.93 9.09 -2.03
N SER A 76 -23.01 7.90 -1.42
CA SER A 76 -24.06 6.90 -1.65
C SER A 76 -25.19 6.93 -0.62
N GLU A 77 -25.01 7.68 0.47
CA GLU A 77 -26.06 8.05 1.44
C GLU A 77 -26.92 9.21 0.91
#